data_AF-A0A418KNF5-F1
#
_entry.id   AF-A0A418KNF5-F1
#
_cell.length_a   1.000
_cell.length_b   1.000
_cell.length_c   1.000
_cell.angle_alpha   90.00
_cell.angle_beta   90.00
_cell.angle_gamma   90.00
#
_symmetry.space_group_name_H-M   'P 1'
#
loop_
_entity.id
_entity.type
_entity.pdbx_description
1 polymer ?
#
loop_
_entity_poly.entity_id
_entity_poly.type
_entity_poly.pdbx_seq_one_letter_code
_entity_poly.pdbx_strand_id
1 'polypeptide(L)'
;MAGMAELKTSRNDDSVEAFLAAVPDAGRRADAVAVCSLMRSVSGAEPAMWGVGIVGFGSRRLRYDSGRELDWFDIGFSPRKQALTLYLPGELEEVFRRAVGAPTP
;
A
#
# COMPACT_ATOMS: atom_id res chain seq x y z
N MET A 1 22.03 17.43 -17.79
CA MET A 1 20.58 17.43 -17.46
C MET A 1 20.25 16.05 -16.90
N ALA A 2 20.16 15.88 -15.58
CA ALA A 2 19.72 14.63 -15.00
C ALA A 2 18.22 14.48 -15.31
N GLY A 3 17.85 13.44 -16.07
CA GLY A 3 16.46 13.18 -16.41
C GLY A 3 15.65 12.97 -15.13
N MET A 4 14.68 13.85 -14.90
CA MET A 4 13.76 13.76 -13.78
C MET A 4 12.86 12.54 -14.02
N ALA A 5 13.29 11.37 -13.52
CA ALA A 5 12.51 10.16 -13.62
C ALA A 5 11.20 10.36 -12.83
N GLU A 6 10.12 10.66 -13.55
CA GLU A 6 8.78 10.73 -13.00
C GLU A 6 8.50 9.48 -12.18
N LEU A 7 8.03 9.68 -10.96
CA LEU A 7 7.58 8.57 -10.14
C LEU A 7 6.36 7.95 -10.82
N LYS A 8 6.53 6.72 -11.32
CA LYS A 8 5.43 5.94 -11.90
C LYS A 8 4.36 5.54 -10.89
N THR A 9 4.64 5.73 -9.59
CA THR A 9 3.75 5.36 -8.50
C THR A 9 3.38 6.63 -7.75
N SER A 10 2.28 7.23 -8.16
CA SER A 10 1.65 8.40 -7.54
C SER A 10 0.17 8.09 -7.35
N ARG A 11 -0.43 8.70 -6.33
CA ARG A 11 -1.88 8.64 -6.14
C ARG A 11 -2.59 9.16 -7.38
N ASN A 12 -3.68 8.51 -7.76
CA ASN A 12 -4.52 8.93 -8.87
C ASN A 12 -6.02 8.74 -8.53
N ASP A 13 -6.88 9.09 -9.48
CA ASP A 13 -8.34 9.06 -9.33
C ASP A 13 -8.97 7.75 -9.85
N ASP A 14 -8.17 6.70 -10.11
CA ASP A 14 -8.69 5.41 -10.52
C ASP A 14 -9.50 4.76 -9.38
N SER A 15 -10.58 4.07 -9.72
CA SER A 15 -11.42 3.39 -8.73
C SER A 15 -10.75 2.12 -8.20
N VAL A 16 -10.60 2.05 -6.87
CA VAL A 16 -10.11 0.87 -6.17
C VAL A 16 -11.08 -0.30 -6.35
N GLU A 17 -12.39 -0.05 -6.27
CA GLU A 17 -13.42 -1.07 -6.43
C GLU A 17 -13.36 -1.69 -7.83
N ALA A 18 -13.24 -0.87 -8.87
CA ALA A 18 -13.10 -1.33 -10.25
C ALA A 18 -11.80 -2.13 -10.44
N PHE A 19 -10.69 -1.66 -9.88
CA PHE A 19 -9.40 -2.36 -9.92
C PHE A 19 -9.48 -3.75 -9.27
N LEU A 20 -10.09 -3.87 -8.09
CA LEU A 20 -10.26 -5.14 -7.40
C LEU A 20 -11.22 -6.07 -8.15
N ALA A 21 -12.33 -5.54 -8.71
CA ALA A 21 -13.27 -6.31 -9.51
C ALA A 21 -12.63 -6.89 -10.78
N ALA A 22 -11.65 -6.19 -11.35
CA ALA A 22 -10.93 -6.60 -12.56
C ALA A 22 -9.91 -7.73 -12.33
N VAL A 23 -9.66 -8.16 -11.08
CA VAL A 23 -8.80 -9.31 -10.79
C VAL A 23 -9.44 -10.58 -11.37
N PRO A 24 -8.83 -11.25 -12.37
CA PRO A 24 -9.51 -12.30 -13.14
C PRO A 24 -9.80 -13.57 -12.34
N ASP A 25 -8.87 -13.94 -11.46
CA ASP A 25 -8.97 -15.14 -10.64
C ASP A 25 -9.80 -14.84 -9.38
N ALA A 26 -10.81 -15.67 -9.14
CA ALA A 26 -11.77 -15.44 -8.07
C ALA A 26 -11.15 -15.54 -6.68
N GLY A 27 -10.18 -16.45 -6.47
CA GLY A 27 -9.48 -16.60 -5.19
C GLY A 27 -8.66 -15.36 -4.86
N ARG A 28 -7.78 -14.93 -5.77
CA ARG A 28 -7.00 -13.69 -5.60
C ARG A 28 -7.86 -12.46 -5.45
N ARG A 29 -9.02 -12.40 -6.13
CA ARG A 29 -9.96 -11.29 -5.98
C ARG A 29 -10.55 -11.26 -4.56
N ALA A 30 -10.96 -12.41 -4.03
CA ALA A 30 -11.46 -12.51 -2.67
C ALA A 30 -10.39 -12.11 -1.64
N ASP A 31 -9.16 -12.60 -1.80
CA ASP A 31 -8.03 -12.25 -0.93
C ASP A 31 -7.72 -10.74 -0.99
N ALA A 32 -7.73 -10.15 -2.19
CA ALA A 32 -7.48 -8.73 -2.39
C ALA A 32 -8.55 -7.85 -1.72
N VAL A 33 -9.83 -8.25 -1.80
CA VAL A 33 -10.93 -7.56 -1.12
C VAL A 33 -10.80 -7.69 0.41
N ALA A 34 -10.45 -8.88 0.91
CA ALA A 34 -10.24 -9.12 2.34
C ALA A 34 -9.08 -8.27 2.88
N VAL A 35 -7.95 -8.22 2.18
CA VAL A 35 -6.80 -7.39 2.55
C VAL A 35 -7.15 -5.90 2.48
N CYS A 36 -7.92 -5.46 1.48
CA CYS A 36 -8.38 -4.08 1.40
C CYS A 36 -9.19 -3.68 2.65
N SER A 37 -10.14 -4.52 3.06
CA SER A 37 -10.95 -4.28 4.26
C SER A 37 -10.09 -4.26 5.53
N LEU A 38 -9.15 -5.20 5.66
CA LEU A 38 -8.22 -5.26 6.79
C LEU A 38 -7.36 -4.00 6.89
N MET A 39 -6.72 -3.60 5.79
CA MET A 39 -5.83 -2.44 5.76
C MET A 39 -6.60 -1.13 5.99
N ARG A 40 -7.83 -1.00 5.48
CA ARG A 40 -8.72 0.11 5.83
C ARG A 40 -8.97 0.17 7.34
N SER A 41 -9.31 -0.97 7.95
CA SER A 41 -9.57 -1.04 9.39
C SER A 41 -8.35 -0.70 10.24
N VAL A 42 -7.16 -1.18 9.86
CA VAL A 42 -5.93 -0.97 10.63
C VAL A 42 -5.37 0.44 10.44
N SER A 43 -5.47 1.00 9.24
CA SER A 43 -4.96 2.35 8.94
C SER A 43 -5.94 3.46 9.35
N GLY A 44 -7.25 3.18 9.38
CA GLY A 44 -8.29 4.20 9.53
C GLY A 44 -8.42 5.12 8.30
N ALA A 45 -7.79 4.80 7.18
CA ALA A 45 -7.80 5.60 5.95
C ALA A 45 -8.59 4.90 4.84
N GLU A 46 -9.19 5.69 3.95
CA GLU A 46 -9.80 5.16 2.72
C GLU A 46 -8.72 4.70 1.73
N PRO A 47 -8.97 3.61 0.98
CA PRO A 47 -8.05 3.15 -0.04
C PRO A 47 -8.00 4.15 -1.20
N ALA A 48 -6.83 4.29 -1.80
CA ALA A 48 -6.65 5.02 -3.05
C ALA A 48 -5.77 4.21 -4.02
N MET A 49 -5.94 4.44 -5.31
CA MET A 49 -5.06 3.87 -6.32
C MET A 49 -3.75 4.65 -6.40
N TRP A 50 -2.64 3.91 -6.54
CA TRP A 50 -1.29 4.41 -6.69
C TRP A 50 -0.61 3.78 -7.91
N GLY A 51 -0.38 4.58 -8.93
CA GLY A 51 0.03 4.08 -10.24
C GLY A 51 -0.95 3.04 -10.79
N VAL A 52 -0.44 2.06 -11.52
CA VAL A 52 -1.27 1.12 -12.30
C VAL A 52 -1.73 -0.13 -11.55
N GLY A 53 -1.42 -0.28 -10.26
CA GLY A 53 -1.73 -1.54 -9.59
C GLY A 53 -1.38 -1.66 -8.12
N ILE A 54 -1.30 -0.55 -7.40
CA ILE A 54 -1.15 -0.55 -5.95
C ILE A 54 -2.36 0.13 -5.35
N VAL A 55 -2.94 -0.51 -4.33
CA VAL A 55 -3.93 0.10 -3.45
C VAL A 55 -3.18 0.55 -2.19
N GLY A 56 -3.17 1.85 -1.93
CA GLY A 56 -2.47 2.47 -0.80
C GLY A 56 -3.45 3.10 0.17
N PHE A 57 -3.04 3.20 1.43
CA PHE A 57 -3.78 3.77 2.54
C PHE A 57 -2.92 4.81 3.26
N GLY A 58 -3.53 5.94 3.62
CA GLY A 58 -2.79 7.09 4.15
C GLY A 58 -1.90 7.75 3.09
N SER A 59 -1.19 8.79 3.50
CA SER A 59 -0.24 9.49 2.64
C SER A 59 0.77 10.26 3.49
N ARG A 60 2.04 10.08 3.19
CA ARG A 60 3.16 10.78 3.80
C ARG A 60 4.13 11.28 2.75
N ARG A 61 4.78 12.41 3.05
CA ARG A 61 5.86 12.93 2.23
C ARG A 61 7.19 12.34 2.71
N LEU A 62 7.78 11.48 1.89
CA LEU A 62 9.11 10.95 2.10
C LEU A 62 10.14 11.98 1.64
N ARG A 63 11.18 12.17 2.45
CA ARG A 63 12.34 12.99 2.11
C ARG A 63 13.59 12.14 2.25
N TYR A 64 14.36 12.06 1.17
CA TYR A 64 15.64 11.35 1.14
C TYR A 64 16.79 12.27 1.50
N ASP A 65 17.91 11.70 1.94
CA ASP A 65 19.15 12.44 2.24
C ASP A 65 19.67 13.24 1.03
N SER A 66 19.33 12.81 -0.19
CA SER A 66 19.62 13.53 -1.44
C SER A 66 18.78 14.80 -1.64
N GLY A 67 17.85 15.11 -0.74
CA GLY A 67 16.91 16.23 -0.86
C GLY A 67 15.71 15.95 -1.76
N ARG A 68 15.62 14.76 -2.37
CA ARG A 68 14.44 14.35 -3.14
C ARG A 68 13.25 14.12 -2.19
N GLU A 69 12.10 14.64 -2.57
CA GLU A 69 10.84 14.40 -1.88
C GLU A 69 9.87 13.66 -2.80
N LEU A 70 9.05 12.78 -2.21
CA LEU A 70 7.95 12.12 -2.91
C LEU A 70 6.82 11.77 -1.95
N ASP A 71 5.60 11.78 -2.46
CA ASP A 71 4.45 11.27 -1.72
C ASP A 71 4.38 9.75 -1.80
N TRP A 72 4.05 9.11 -0.68
CA TRP A 72 3.91 7.68 -0.55
C TRP A 72 2.77 7.33 0.40
N PHE A 73 2.14 6.17 0.22
CA PHE A 73 1.16 5.66 1.18
C PHE A 73 1.83 5.09 2.44
N ASP A 74 1.10 4.99 3.55
CA ASP A 74 1.63 4.45 4.80
C ASP A 74 1.67 2.93 4.80
N ILE A 75 0.62 2.29 4.28
CA ILE A 75 0.57 0.85 3.98
C ILE A 75 -0.19 0.63 2.67
N GLY A 76 0.02 -0.51 2.03
CA GLY A 76 -0.69 -0.83 0.78
C GLY A 76 -0.48 -2.25 0.33
N PHE A 77 -1.10 -2.63 -0.79
CA PHE A 77 -0.93 -3.95 -1.38
C PHE A 77 -1.13 -3.94 -2.91
N SER A 78 -0.72 -5.03 -3.56
CA SER A 78 -0.88 -5.25 -5.00
C SER A 78 -1.24 -6.71 -5.28
N PRO A 79 -2.44 -7.01 -5.83
CA PRO A 79 -2.86 -8.37 -6.17
C PRO A 79 -2.33 -8.79 -7.55
N ARG A 80 -1.01 -8.97 -7.65
CA ARG A 80 -0.34 -9.27 -8.93
C ARG A 80 -0.57 -10.71 -9.37
N LYS A 81 -0.25 -10.99 -10.65
CA LYS A 81 -0.44 -12.32 -11.23
C LYS A 81 0.35 -13.40 -10.47
N GLN A 82 1.59 -13.12 -10.07
CA GLN A 82 2.44 -14.12 -9.41
C GLN A 82 2.16 -14.23 -7.90
N ALA A 83 1.83 -13.13 -7.24
CA ALA A 83 1.64 -13.09 -5.79
C ALA A 83 0.83 -11.86 -5.35
N LEU A 84 0.17 -11.99 -4.19
CA LEU A 84 -0.35 -10.85 -3.43
C LEU A 84 0.80 -10.22 -2.64
N THR A 85 1.19 -9.00 -2.98
CA THR A 85 2.30 -8.28 -2.35
C THR A 85 1.77 -7.26 -1.36
N LEU A 86 2.29 -7.27 -0.14
CA LEU A 86 1.98 -6.27 0.89
C LEU A 86 3.14 -5.28 1.02
N TYR A 87 2.82 -3.99 1.11
CA TYR A 87 3.75 -2.91 1.36
C TYR A 87 3.53 -2.41 2.79
N LEU A 88 4.47 -2.74 3.67
CA LEU A 88 4.45 -2.37 5.09
C LEU A 88 5.72 -1.58 5.43
N PRO A 89 5.85 -0.33 4.93
CA PRO A 89 7.07 0.45 5.08
C PRO A 89 7.19 1.01 6.52
N GLY A 90 7.86 0.25 7.38
CA GLY A 90 8.22 0.61 8.75
C GLY A 90 8.78 -0.58 9.54
N GLU A 91 9.24 -0.32 10.76
CA GLU A 91 9.58 -1.37 11.73
C GLU A 91 8.28 -2.01 12.25
N LEU A 92 7.85 -3.09 11.59
CA LEU A 92 6.74 -3.95 12.01
C LEU A 92 6.77 -4.29 13.51
N GLU A 93 7.96 -4.32 14.09
CA GLU A 93 8.23 -4.62 15.48
C GLU A 93 7.60 -3.64 16.48
N GLU A 94 7.62 -2.33 16.20
CA GLU A 94 7.00 -1.33 17.09
C GLU A 94 5.46 -1.41 17.03
N VAL A 95 4.90 -1.69 15.85
CA VAL A 95 3.46 -1.92 15.65
C VAL A 95 3.01 -3.19 16.38
N PHE A 96 3.79 -4.27 16.27
CA PHE A 96 3.51 -5.53 16.96
C PHE A 96 3.58 -5.36 18.48
N ARG A 97 4.60 -4.64 18.99
CA ARG A 97 4.73 -4.33 20.42
C ARG A 97 3.51 -3.61 20.99
N ARG A 98 2.92 -2.68 20.23
CA ARG A 98 1.74 -1.92 20.66
C ARG A 98 0.45 -2.72 20.58
N ALA A 99 0.31 -3.57 19.56
CA ALA A 99 -0.91 -4.32 19.32
C ALA A 99 -1.03 -5.60 20.18
N VAL A 100 0.09 -6.26 20.48
CA VAL A 100 0.09 -7.60 21.08
C VAL A 100 0.86 -7.65 22.41
N GLY A 101 1.52 -6.55 22.80
CA GLY A 101 2.49 -6.56 23.90
C GLY A 101 3.84 -7.13 23.44
N ALA A 102 4.94 -6.72 24.06
CA ALA A 102 6.27 -7.20 23.71
C ALA A 102 6.34 -8.73 23.77
N PRO A 103 7.03 -9.39 22.81
CA PRO A 103 7.30 -10.82 22.95
C PRO A 103 8.07 -11.04 24.25
N THR A 104 7.51 -11.84 25.15
CA THR A 104 8.20 -12.30 26.35
C THR A 104 9.41 -13.12 25.89
N PRO A 105 10.63 -12.88 26.45
CA PRO A 105 11.86 -13.55 26.01
C PRO A 105 11.81 -15.07 26.14
#